data_AF-A0A960VAP2-F1
#
_entry.id   AF-A0A960VAP2-F1
#
_cell.length_a   1.000
_cell.length_b   1.000
_cell.length_c   1.000
_cell.angle_alpha   90.00
_cell.angle_beta   90.00
_cell.angle_gamma   90.00
#
_symmetry.space_group_name_H-M   'P 1'
#
loop_
_entity.id
_entity.type
_entity.pdbx_description
1 polymer ?
#
loop_
_entity_poly.entity_id
_entity_poly.type
_entity_poly.pdbx_seq_one_letter_code
_entity_poly.pdbx_strand_id
1 'polypeptide(L)'
;MNYNENNDYFIVFPWNKNLETGEEMVDKQHKELVELLNKLANTLISNKKPEIEFALSNLAEYAKIHFQYEEEIWRNYFPEDSWYQNHKNTHENFLPKIIEIQALNKDKPIELVAEGILKFLIRWLAFHIIDSDKRMMIAVDFIKLGNNIEEAKIKANEIMSGSMSLLVETILHMYDGLSSRTLMLMRERNARIKVEKENEELIHILCHDLVNPLGQVESILEISTEEPEFFLEVKDNLHLSVKNGLNLINEVRKLHSKEGKNINLEKVHLCEALNESITLLRNKWEQKNIKINNSCNENIFVKAEKTLLINSVFNNILNNAVKFSNE
;
A
#
# COMPACT_ATOMS: atom_id res chain seq x y z
N MET A 1 13.26 12.61 17.62
CA MET A 1 13.28 11.14 17.52
C MET A 1 13.70 10.81 16.11
N ASN A 2 14.89 10.22 15.93
CA ASN A 2 15.38 9.79 14.62
C ASN A 2 14.54 8.57 14.19
N TYR A 3 13.54 8.79 13.35
CA TYR A 3 12.95 7.71 12.57
C TYR A 3 14.01 7.25 11.57
N ASN A 4 14.52 6.03 11.76
CA ASN A 4 15.41 5.40 10.81
C ASN A 4 14.68 5.23 9.46
N GLU A 5 15.11 5.96 8.43
CA GLU A 5 14.61 5.94 7.05
C GLU A 5 14.86 4.64 6.26
N ASN A 6 15.13 3.49 6.89
CA ASN A 6 15.63 2.30 6.18
C ASN A 6 14.84 0.99 6.37
N ASN A 7 13.49 1.04 6.44
CA ASN A 7 12.66 -0.16 6.55
C ASN A 7 11.61 -0.35 5.42
N ASP A 8 11.80 0.29 4.27
CA ASP A 8 10.86 0.21 3.13
C ASP A 8 11.29 -0.77 2.03
N TYR A 9 12.39 -1.50 2.22
CA TYR A 9 12.79 -2.54 1.29
C TYR A 9 12.09 -3.86 1.62
N PHE A 10 11.30 -4.35 0.67
CA PHE A 10 10.59 -5.60 0.82
C PHE A 10 11.28 -6.76 0.09
N ILE A 11 11.32 -7.91 0.76
CA ILE A 11 11.89 -9.14 0.19
C ILE A 11 10.75 -10.02 -0.30
N VAL A 12 10.59 -10.12 -1.62
CA VAL A 12 9.59 -10.97 -2.29
C VAL A 12 10.17 -12.33 -2.66
N PHE A 13 11.50 -12.45 -2.78
CA PHE A 13 12.25 -13.70 -2.97
C PHE A 13 13.45 -13.76 -2.01
N PRO A 14 13.34 -14.42 -0.84
CA PRO A 14 14.45 -14.49 0.09
C PRO A 14 15.44 -15.57 -0.34
N TRP A 15 16.72 -15.20 -0.41
CA TRP A 15 17.79 -16.17 -0.55
C TRP A 15 17.84 -17.09 0.67
N ASN A 16 18.07 -18.39 0.44
CA ASN A 16 18.29 -19.35 1.51
C ASN A 16 19.25 -20.46 1.04
N LYS A 17 19.85 -21.17 1.99
CA LYS A 17 20.86 -22.22 1.72
C LYS A 17 20.35 -23.38 0.86
N ASN A 18 19.04 -23.62 0.79
CA ASN A 18 18.52 -24.71 -0.04
C ASN A 18 18.62 -24.41 -1.55
N LEU A 19 18.74 -23.12 -1.90
CA LEU A 19 19.01 -22.65 -3.26
C LEU A 19 20.49 -22.77 -3.65
N GLU A 20 21.39 -23.05 -2.70
CA GLU A 20 22.82 -23.22 -3.01
C GLU A 20 23.03 -24.49 -3.83
N THR A 21 23.76 -24.33 -4.93
CA THR A 21 24.22 -25.40 -5.83
C THR A 21 25.48 -26.06 -5.31
N GLY A 22 26.25 -25.36 -4.47
CA GLY A 22 27.55 -25.80 -3.96
C GLY A 22 28.75 -25.22 -4.71
N GLU A 23 28.54 -24.53 -5.84
CA GLU A 23 29.58 -23.81 -6.58
C GLU A 23 29.54 -22.31 -6.23
N GLU A 24 30.61 -21.80 -5.63
CA GLU A 24 30.64 -20.47 -5.00
C GLU A 24 30.27 -19.34 -5.97
N MET A 25 30.77 -19.41 -7.21
CA MET A 25 30.50 -18.39 -8.21
C MET A 25 29.06 -18.43 -8.73
N VAL A 26 28.50 -19.63 -8.95
CA VAL A 26 27.10 -19.82 -9.36
C VAL A 26 26.18 -19.28 -8.27
N ASP A 27 26.42 -19.67 -7.02
CA ASP A 27 25.62 -19.23 -5.87
C ASP A 27 25.70 -17.71 -5.66
N LYS A 28 26.86 -17.09 -5.93
CA LYS A 28 27.02 -15.64 -5.91
C LYS A 28 26.20 -14.95 -7.01
N GLN A 29 26.19 -15.49 -8.22
CA GLN A 29 25.41 -14.96 -9.34
C GLN A 29 23.90 -15.12 -9.10
N HIS A 30 23.47 -16.27 -8.57
CA HIS A 30 22.08 -16.48 -8.18
C HIS A 30 21.63 -15.48 -7.10
N LYS A 31 22.46 -15.20 -6.08
CA LYS A 31 22.16 -14.16 -5.07
C LYS A 31 21.94 -12.79 -5.70
N GLU A 32 22.77 -12.38 -6.65
CA GLU A 32 22.59 -11.10 -7.36
C GLU A 32 21.29 -11.09 -8.19
N LEU A 33 20.96 -12.20 -8.88
CA LEU A 33 19.67 -12.33 -9.58
C LEU A 33 18.49 -12.17 -8.61
N VAL A 34 18.57 -12.79 -7.44
CA VAL A 34 17.56 -12.65 -6.37
C VAL A 34 17.47 -11.19 -5.88
N GLU A 35 18.59 -10.50 -5.74
CA GLU A 35 18.60 -9.08 -5.36
C GLU A 35 17.96 -8.20 -6.43
N LEU A 36 18.30 -8.41 -7.72
CA LEU A 36 17.68 -7.68 -8.84
C LEU A 36 16.17 -7.94 -8.93
N LEU A 37 15.74 -9.17 -8.66
CA LEU A 37 14.34 -9.54 -8.61
C LEU A 37 13.59 -8.83 -7.47
N ASN A 38 14.19 -8.76 -6.29
CA ASN A 38 13.63 -7.99 -5.17
C ASN A 38 13.61 -6.48 -5.46
N LYS A 39 14.65 -5.92 -6.12
CA LYS A 39 14.66 -4.52 -6.56
C LYS A 39 13.50 -4.25 -7.52
N LEU A 40 13.29 -5.11 -8.52
CA LEU A 40 12.13 -5.02 -9.43
C LEU A 40 10.80 -5.03 -8.65
N ALA A 41 10.65 -5.91 -7.66
CA ALA A 41 9.43 -5.96 -6.87
C ALA A 41 9.18 -4.64 -6.09
N ASN A 42 10.24 -4.00 -5.60
CA ASN A 42 10.13 -2.71 -4.92
C ASN A 42 9.88 -1.54 -5.89
N THR A 43 10.31 -1.59 -7.14
CA THR A 43 9.95 -0.55 -8.14
C THR A 43 8.49 -0.63 -8.57
N LEU A 44 7.83 -1.79 -8.44
CA LEU A 44 6.38 -1.90 -8.62
C LEU A 44 5.58 -1.10 -7.58
N ILE A 45 6.18 -0.75 -6.46
CA ILE A 45 5.54 0.05 -5.42
C ILE A 45 5.54 1.54 -5.81
N SER A 46 6.62 2.02 -6.42
CA SER A 46 6.76 3.43 -6.80
C SER A 46 5.86 3.83 -7.97
N ASN A 47 5.29 2.87 -8.71
CA ASN A 47 4.44 3.05 -9.89
C ASN A 47 5.05 3.96 -10.97
N LYS A 48 6.38 4.02 -11.05
CA LYS A 48 7.08 4.83 -12.05
C LYS A 48 7.56 3.95 -13.20
N LYS A 49 6.89 4.07 -14.34
CA LYS A 49 7.20 3.31 -15.56
C LYS A 49 8.70 3.25 -15.93
N PRO A 50 9.47 4.36 -15.95
CA PRO A 50 10.89 4.31 -16.30
C PRO A 50 11.74 3.49 -15.32
N GLU A 51 11.40 3.52 -14.03
CA GLU A 51 12.12 2.74 -13.00
C GLU A 51 11.86 1.24 -13.18
N ILE A 52 10.63 0.86 -13.57
CA ILE A 52 10.26 -0.54 -13.86
C ILE A 52 10.99 -1.05 -15.12
N GLU A 53 10.99 -0.27 -16.20
CA GLU A 53 11.69 -0.64 -17.45
C GLU A 53 13.20 -0.79 -17.22
N PHE A 54 13.81 0.13 -16.45
CA PHE A 54 15.21 0.05 -16.08
C PHE A 54 15.53 -1.20 -15.24
N ALA A 55 14.70 -1.51 -14.24
CA ALA A 55 14.87 -2.70 -13.40
C ALA A 55 14.78 -4.00 -14.23
N LEU A 56 13.84 -4.09 -15.17
CA LEU A 56 13.71 -5.22 -16.08
C LEU A 56 14.94 -5.37 -17.00
N SER A 57 15.45 -4.26 -17.52
CA SER A 57 16.65 -4.26 -18.37
C SER A 57 17.88 -4.78 -17.62
N ASN A 58 18.12 -4.28 -16.40
CA ASN A 58 19.26 -4.72 -15.58
C ASN A 58 19.19 -6.22 -15.25
N LEU A 59 17.99 -6.73 -14.94
CA LEU A 59 17.79 -8.15 -14.67
C LEU A 59 18.08 -8.99 -15.92
N ALA A 60 17.58 -8.56 -17.09
CA ALA A 60 17.83 -9.25 -18.36
C ALA A 60 19.33 -9.28 -18.74
N GLU A 61 20.04 -8.16 -18.56
CA GLU A 61 21.47 -8.08 -18.84
C GLU A 61 22.28 -8.98 -17.91
N TYR A 62 21.99 -8.96 -16.61
CA TYR A 62 22.69 -9.80 -15.65
C TYR A 62 22.39 -11.29 -15.85
N ALA A 63 21.13 -11.65 -16.16
CA ALA A 63 20.76 -13.03 -16.48
C ALA A 63 21.58 -13.58 -17.66
N LYS A 64 21.82 -12.77 -18.69
CA LYS A 64 22.66 -13.17 -19.82
C LYS A 64 24.10 -13.49 -19.40
N ILE A 65 24.68 -12.68 -18.51
CA ILE A 65 26.05 -12.91 -17.99
C ILE A 65 26.10 -14.22 -17.20
N HIS A 66 25.10 -14.44 -16.35
CA HIS A 66 24.98 -15.66 -15.56
C HIS A 66 24.83 -16.91 -16.45
N PHE A 67 23.92 -16.88 -17.43
CA PHE A 67 23.71 -17.99 -18.36
C PHE A 67 24.98 -18.33 -19.15
N GLN A 68 25.74 -17.32 -19.58
CA GLN A 68 27.02 -17.54 -20.26
C GLN A 68 28.03 -18.29 -19.38
N TYR A 69 28.06 -17.99 -18.09
CA TYR A 69 28.95 -18.66 -17.14
C TYR A 69 28.56 -20.13 -16.94
N GLU A 70 27.28 -20.42 -16.75
CA GLU A 70 26.80 -21.80 -16.61
C GLU A 70 26.96 -22.61 -17.89
N GLU A 71 26.71 -22.00 -19.05
CA GLU A 71 26.94 -22.64 -20.36
C GLU A 71 28.43 -22.97 -20.59
N GLU A 72 29.35 -22.23 -19.99
CA GLU A 72 30.78 -22.57 -20.01
C GLU A 72 31.07 -23.82 -19.16
N ILE A 73 30.46 -23.93 -17.97
CA ILE A 73 30.54 -25.15 -17.14
C ILE A 73 30.00 -26.35 -17.92
N TRP A 74 28.80 -26.23 -18.50
CA TRP A 74 28.21 -27.29 -19.31
C TRP A 74 29.12 -27.71 -20.47
N ARG A 75 29.68 -26.75 -21.21
CA ARG A 75 30.56 -27.03 -22.36
C ARG A 75 31.83 -27.78 -21.95
N ASN A 76 32.36 -27.50 -20.76
CA ASN A 76 33.58 -28.13 -20.27
C ASN A 76 33.36 -29.57 -19.79
N TYR A 77 32.23 -29.87 -19.15
CA TYR A 77 31.96 -31.19 -18.54
C TYR A 77 31.04 -32.10 -19.35
N PHE A 78 30.17 -31.53 -20.18
CA PHE A 78 29.17 -32.24 -20.99
C PHE A 78 29.15 -31.74 -22.44
N PRO A 79 30.29 -31.74 -23.14
CA PRO A 79 30.33 -31.29 -24.53
C PRO A 79 29.39 -32.15 -25.38
N GLU A 80 28.53 -31.49 -26.16
CA GLU A 80 27.56 -32.13 -27.06
C GLU A 80 26.50 -33.04 -26.39
N ASP A 81 26.37 -33.03 -25.05
CA ASP A 81 25.32 -33.79 -24.35
C ASP A 81 23.93 -33.15 -24.51
N SER A 82 22.90 -33.99 -24.60
CA SER A 82 21.49 -33.60 -24.59
C SER A 82 21.07 -32.71 -23.42
N TRP A 83 21.61 -32.91 -22.21
CA TRP A 83 21.33 -32.10 -21.03
C TRP A 83 21.76 -30.66 -21.23
N TYR A 84 22.96 -30.46 -21.78
CA TYR A 84 23.45 -29.11 -22.11
C TYR A 84 22.55 -28.44 -23.16
N GLN A 85 22.18 -29.15 -24.23
CA GLN A 85 21.30 -28.57 -25.26
C GLN A 85 19.93 -28.16 -24.69
N ASN A 86 19.34 -28.98 -23.81
CA ASN A 86 18.07 -28.66 -23.17
C ASN A 86 18.17 -27.46 -22.22
N HIS A 87 19.24 -27.38 -21.42
CA HIS A 87 19.49 -26.26 -20.52
C HIS A 87 19.70 -24.96 -21.31
N LYS A 88 20.55 -24.99 -22.34
CA LYS A 88 20.78 -23.84 -23.22
C LYS A 88 19.48 -23.38 -23.92
N ASN A 89 18.67 -24.31 -24.43
CA ASN A 89 17.36 -23.95 -24.99
C ASN A 89 16.43 -23.31 -23.94
N THR A 90 16.52 -23.74 -22.68
CA THR A 90 15.76 -23.10 -21.58
C THR A 90 16.20 -21.65 -21.36
N HIS A 91 17.51 -21.36 -21.42
CA HIS A 91 18.05 -20.00 -21.38
C HIS A 91 17.65 -19.15 -22.59
N GLU A 92 17.76 -19.70 -23.80
CA GLU A 92 17.41 -19.00 -25.03
C GLU A 92 15.92 -18.59 -25.06
N ASN A 93 15.04 -19.35 -24.41
CA ASN A 93 13.61 -19.06 -24.30
C ASN A 93 13.24 -18.12 -23.13
N PHE A 94 14.18 -17.77 -22.25
CA PHE A 94 13.92 -16.89 -21.09
C PHE A 94 13.45 -15.49 -21.50
N LEU A 95 14.24 -14.76 -22.29
CA LEU A 95 13.88 -13.41 -22.74
C LEU A 95 12.64 -13.39 -23.66
N PRO A 96 12.50 -14.30 -24.65
CA PRO A 96 11.28 -14.40 -25.43
C PRO A 96 10.01 -14.50 -24.58
N LYS A 97 10.07 -15.24 -23.45
CA LYS A 97 8.90 -15.38 -22.58
C LYS A 97 8.52 -14.08 -21.87
N ILE A 98 9.52 -13.28 -21.45
CA ILE A 98 9.28 -11.96 -20.87
C ILE A 98 8.62 -11.03 -21.91
N ILE A 99 9.12 -11.03 -23.14
CA ILE A 99 8.58 -10.24 -24.25
C ILE A 99 7.14 -10.68 -24.58
N GLU A 100 6.86 -11.98 -24.55
CA GLU A 100 5.51 -12.52 -24.74
C GLU A 100 4.54 -12.00 -23.66
N ILE A 101 4.94 -12.03 -22.38
CA ILE A 101 4.13 -11.50 -21.28
C ILE A 101 3.86 -10.00 -21.47
N GLN A 102 4.86 -9.23 -21.90
CA GLN A 102 4.69 -7.81 -22.22
C GLN A 102 3.70 -7.60 -23.36
N ALA A 103 3.84 -8.34 -24.46
CA ALA A 103 2.99 -8.22 -25.63
C ALA A 103 1.53 -8.60 -25.36
N LEU A 104 1.29 -9.68 -24.61
CA LEU A 104 -0.05 -10.15 -24.23
C LEU A 104 -0.80 -9.17 -23.32
N ASN A 105 -0.09 -8.25 -22.67
CA ASN A 105 -0.66 -7.31 -21.71
C ASN A 105 -0.41 -5.85 -22.09
N LYS A 106 -0.13 -5.55 -23.37
CA LYS A 106 0.19 -4.19 -23.86
C LYS A 106 -0.86 -3.12 -23.53
N ASP A 107 -2.13 -3.51 -23.41
CA ASP A 107 -3.25 -2.61 -23.15
C ASP A 107 -3.53 -2.45 -21.63
N LYS A 108 -2.76 -3.14 -20.78
CA LYS A 108 -2.89 -3.05 -19.32
C LYS A 108 -1.91 -2.01 -18.74
N PRO A 109 -2.22 -1.45 -17.56
CA PRO A 109 -1.26 -0.69 -16.78
C PRO A 109 0.07 -1.45 -16.61
N ILE A 110 1.20 -0.76 -16.78
CA ILE A 110 2.55 -1.36 -16.77
C ILE A 110 2.83 -2.09 -15.46
N GLU A 111 2.24 -1.65 -14.36
CA GLU A 111 2.35 -2.24 -13.04
C GLU A 111 1.77 -3.66 -13.01
N LEU A 112 0.65 -3.89 -13.70
CA LEU A 112 0.04 -5.23 -13.82
C LEU A 112 0.85 -6.13 -14.75
N VAL A 113 1.43 -5.57 -15.81
CA VAL A 113 2.33 -6.31 -16.71
C VAL A 113 3.57 -6.77 -15.95
N ALA A 114 4.21 -5.84 -15.25
CA ALA A 114 5.44 -6.10 -14.52
C ALA A 114 5.22 -6.99 -13.29
N GLU A 115 4.04 -6.97 -12.66
CA GLU A 115 3.63 -7.98 -11.67
C GLU A 115 3.57 -9.40 -12.29
N GLY A 116 2.97 -9.52 -13.48
CA GLY A 116 2.91 -10.79 -14.21
C GLY A 116 4.31 -11.32 -14.56
N ILE A 117 5.20 -10.42 -15.00
CA ILE A 117 6.61 -10.75 -15.25
C ILE A 117 7.30 -11.18 -13.95
N LEU A 118 7.14 -10.44 -12.85
CA LEU A 118 7.75 -10.77 -11.56
C LEU A 118 7.33 -12.17 -11.08
N LYS A 119 6.04 -12.52 -11.18
CA LYS A 119 5.53 -13.86 -10.82
C LYS A 119 6.17 -14.95 -11.69
N PHE A 120 6.27 -14.71 -12.99
CA PHE A 120 6.97 -15.62 -13.90
C PHE A 120 8.44 -15.79 -13.51
N LEU A 121 9.16 -14.68 -13.28
CA LEU A 121 10.58 -14.69 -12.93
C LEU A 121 10.85 -15.44 -11.63
N ILE A 122 10.07 -15.18 -10.58
CA ILE A 122 10.18 -15.87 -9.29
C ILE A 122 10.07 -17.39 -9.48
N ARG A 123 9.02 -17.83 -10.19
CA ARG A 123 8.76 -19.26 -10.41
C ARG A 123 9.84 -19.89 -11.29
N TRP A 124 10.19 -19.23 -12.38
CA TRP A 124 11.19 -19.72 -13.33
C TRP A 124 12.55 -19.85 -12.64
N LEU A 125 13.01 -18.79 -11.97
CA LEU A 125 14.32 -18.77 -11.30
C LEU A 125 14.40 -19.81 -10.19
N ALA A 126 13.39 -19.88 -9.32
CA ALA A 126 13.37 -20.86 -8.24
C ALA A 126 13.38 -22.30 -8.75
N PHE A 127 12.58 -22.62 -9.78
CA PHE A 127 12.60 -23.96 -10.37
C PHE A 127 13.92 -24.26 -11.06
N HIS A 128 14.46 -23.31 -11.82
CA HIS A 128 15.69 -23.48 -12.57
C HIS A 128 16.88 -23.76 -11.66
N ILE A 129 17.07 -22.94 -10.61
CA ILE A 129 18.15 -23.14 -9.62
C ILE A 129 18.03 -24.51 -8.96
N ILE A 130 16.83 -24.83 -8.43
CA ILE A 130 16.67 -26.01 -7.60
C ILE A 130 16.71 -27.30 -8.43
N ASP A 131 16.18 -27.30 -9.66
CA ASP A 131 16.06 -28.51 -10.47
C ASP A 131 17.16 -28.66 -11.53
N SER A 132 17.45 -27.60 -12.29
CA SER A 132 18.39 -27.63 -13.40
C SER A 132 19.82 -27.43 -12.93
N ASP A 133 20.11 -26.32 -12.25
CA ASP A 133 21.49 -25.88 -12.00
C ASP A 133 22.13 -26.73 -10.91
N LYS A 134 21.36 -27.03 -9.87
CA LYS A 134 21.78 -27.96 -8.83
C LYS A 134 22.04 -29.37 -9.37
N ARG A 135 21.22 -29.85 -10.31
CA ARG A 135 21.42 -31.16 -10.96
C ARG A 135 22.67 -31.16 -11.84
N MET A 136 22.93 -30.08 -12.57
CA MET A 136 24.19 -29.89 -13.28
C MET A 136 25.36 -30.02 -12.30
N MET A 137 25.34 -29.27 -11.18
CA MET A 137 26.46 -29.25 -10.24
C MET A 137 26.71 -30.60 -9.57
N ILE A 138 25.66 -31.32 -9.16
CA ILE A 138 25.79 -32.68 -8.62
C ILE A 138 26.44 -33.62 -9.66
N ALA A 139 26.04 -33.53 -10.93
CA ALA A 139 26.62 -34.35 -11.98
C ALA A 139 28.08 -33.98 -12.26
N VAL A 140 28.41 -32.68 -12.29
CA VAL A 140 29.80 -32.18 -12.40
C VAL A 140 30.67 -32.72 -11.26
N ASP A 141 30.17 -32.75 -10.03
CA ASP A 141 30.92 -33.28 -8.88
C ASP A 141 31.24 -34.78 -9.04
N PHE A 142 30.30 -35.58 -9.56
CA PHE A 142 30.59 -36.98 -9.85
C PHE A 142 31.63 -37.14 -10.98
N ILE A 143 31.61 -36.28 -11.99
CA ILE A 143 32.64 -36.28 -13.03
C ILE A 143 34.01 -35.92 -12.44
N LYS A 144 34.08 -34.91 -11.57
CA LYS A 144 35.31 -34.54 -10.83
C LYS A 144 35.84 -35.68 -9.95
N LEU A 145 34.95 -36.54 -9.43
CA LEU A 145 35.29 -37.76 -8.69
C LEU A 145 35.71 -38.94 -9.59
N GLY A 146 35.74 -38.77 -10.91
CA GLY A 146 36.22 -39.76 -11.88
C GLY A 146 35.14 -40.64 -12.51
N ASN A 147 33.85 -40.34 -12.29
CA ASN A 147 32.76 -41.06 -12.96
C ASN A 147 32.65 -40.58 -14.41
N ASN A 148 32.16 -41.45 -15.31
CA ASN A 148 31.80 -41.01 -16.66
C ASN A 148 30.48 -40.22 -16.66
N ILE A 149 30.20 -39.53 -17.77
CA ILE A 149 29.03 -38.65 -17.94
C ILE A 149 27.71 -39.38 -17.65
N GLU A 150 27.53 -40.60 -18.15
CA GLU A 150 26.28 -41.35 -17.98
C GLU A 150 26.07 -41.80 -16.52
N GLU A 151 27.13 -42.28 -15.86
CA GLU A 151 27.09 -42.60 -14.42
C GLU A 151 26.79 -41.36 -13.56
N ALA A 152 27.41 -40.22 -13.89
CA ALA A 152 27.16 -38.96 -13.20
C ALA A 152 25.70 -38.50 -13.34
N LYS A 153 25.12 -38.62 -14.54
CA LYS A 153 23.70 -38.29 -14.82
C LYS A 153 22.76 -39.20 -14.04
N ILE A 154 23.03 -40.50 -13.99
CA ILE A 154 22.22 -41.46 -13.20
C ILE A 154 22.24 -41.06 -11.72
N LYS A 155 23.43 -40.86 -11.14
CA LYS A 155 23.56 -40.49 -9.72
C LYS A 155 22.92 -39.14 -9.38
N ALA A 156 23.09 -38.14 -10.24
CA ALA A 156 22.45 -36.85 -10.08
C ALA A 156 20.91 -36.97 -10.14
N ASN A 157 20.39 -37.77 -11.07
CA ASN A 157 18.96 -38.05 -11.15
C ASN A 157 18.43 -38.79 -9.92
N GLU A 158 19.14 -39.79 -9.41
CA GLU A 158 18.74 -40.53 -8.20
C GLU A 158 18.59 -39.59 -7.00
N ILE A 159 19.58 -38.72 -6.77
CA ILE A 159 19.56 -37.71 -5.71
C ILE A 159 18.41 -36.71 -5.89
N MET A 160 18.15 -36.30 -7.13
CA MET A 160 17.14 -35.30 -7.47
C MET A 160 15.73 -35.88 -7.69
N SER A 161 15.57 -37.21 -7.64
CA SER A 161 14.30 -37.89 -7.93
C SER A 161 13.39 -38.08 -6.71
N GLY A 162 12.14 -38.49 -6.96
CA GLY A 162 11.19 -38.91 -5.93
C GLY A 162 10.71 -37.77 -5.02
N SER A 163 10.98 -37.88 -3.72
CA SER A 163 10.50 -36.94 -2.71
C SER A 163 11.04 -35.53 -2.88
N MET A 164 12.24 -35.36 -3.45
CA MET A 164 12.82 -34.03 -3.68
C MET A 164 12.01 -33.26 -4.71
N SER A 165 11.70 -33.86 -5.87
CA SER A 165 10.86 -33.22 -6.89
C SER A 165 9.49 -32.78 -6.36
N LEU A 166 8.82 -33.64 -5.56
CA LEU A 166 7.55 -33.29 -4.92
C LEU A 166 7.68 -32.14 -3.92
N LEU A 167 8.77 -32.10 -3.16
CA LEU A 167 9.09 -31.00 -2.25
C LEU A 167 9.32 -29.69 -3.01
N VAL A 168 10.05 -29.73 -4.12
CA VAL A 168 10.28 -28.55 -4.98
C VAL A 168 8.96 -28.03 -5.53
N GLU A 169 8.13 -28.91 -6.10
CA GLU A 169 6.83 -28.51 -6.66
C GLU A 169 5.91 -27.91 -5.58
N THR A 170 5.85 -28.54 -4.40
CA THR A 170 5.08 -28.04 -3.26
C THR A 170 5.59 -26.66 -2.78
N ILE A 171 6.92 -26.49 -2.68
CA ILE A 171 7.55 -25.23 -2.28
C ILE A 171 7.23 -24.14 -3.31
N LEU A 172 7.33 -24.42 -4.61
CA LEU A 172 6.99 -23.46 -5.67
C LEU A 172 5.52 -23.05 -5.62
N HIS A 173 4.60 -23.98 -5.38
CA HIS A 173 3.18 -23.65 -5.19
C HIS A 173 2.93 -22.79 -3.94
N MET A 174 3.61 -23.08 -2.82
CA MET A 174 3.58 -22.22 -1.65
C MET A 174 4.15 -20.83 -1.96
N TYR A 175 5.18 -20.77 -2.80
CA TYR A 175 5.84 -19.54 -3.23
C TYR A 175 4.93 -18.64 -4.06
N ASP A 176 4.17 -19.22 -5.00
CA ASP A 176 3.17 -18.51 -5.80
C ASP A 176 2.11 -17.82 -4.91
N GLY A 177 1.65 -18.54 -3.88
CA GLY A 177 0.71 -18.01 -2.89
C GLY A 177 1.32 -16.93 -2.00
N LEU A 178 2.54 -17.14 -1.51
CA LEU A 178 3.23 -16.22 -0.63
C LEU A 178 3.58 -14.91 -1.36
N SER A 179 4.21 -14.99 -2.53
CA SER A 179 4.59 -13.82 -3.34
C SER A 179 3.38 -12.94 -3.67
N SER A 180 2.25 -13.56 -4.05
CA SER A 180 1.01 -12.83 -4.33
C SER A 180 0.47 -12.09 -3.10
N ARG A 181 0.45 -12.73 -1.93
CA ARG A 181 0.01 -12.10 -0.67
C ARG A 181 0.97 -10.99 -0.24
N THR A 182 2.27 -11.23 -0.37
CA THR A 182 3.33 -10.29 -0.06
C THR A 182 3.20 -9.01 -0.88
N LEU A 183 2.95 -9.11 -2.19
CA LEU A 183 2.67 -7.95 -3.05
C LEU A 183 1.36 -7.22 -2.67
N MET A 184 0.32 -7.96 -2.31
CA MET A 184 -0.95 -7.36 -1.86
C MET A 184 -0.75 -6.54 -0.57
N LEU A 185 -0.06 -7.12 0.42
CA LEU A 185 0.26 -6.45 1.68
C LEU A 185 1.13 -5.22 1.47
N MET A 186 2.08 -5.26 0.51
CA MET A 186 2.86 -4.08 0.14
C MET A 186 1.98 -2.95 -0.38
N ARG A 187 1.06 -3.25 -1.30
CA ARG A 187 0.14 -2.23 -1.82
C ARG A 187 -0.70 -1.61 -0.70
N GLU A 188 -1.24 -2.45 0.19
CA GLU A 188 -2.05 -1.99 1.30
C GLU A 188 -1.23 -1.12 2.28
N ARG A 189 -0.01 -1.54 2.65
CA ARG A 189 0.88 -0.75 3.51
C ARG A 189 1.20 0.60 2.90
N ASN A 190 1.55 0.65 1.61
CA ASN A 190 1.91 1.89 0.95
C ASN A 190 0.71 2.84 0.79
N ALA A 191 -0.48 2.30 0.51
CA ALA A 191 -1.71 3.09 0.53
C ALA A 191 -1.96 3.69 1.92
N ARG A 192 -1.74 2.91 3.00
CA ARG A 192 -1.87 3.40 4.38
C ARG A 192 -0.85 4.49 4.71
N ILE A 193 0.42 4.31 4.37
CA ILE A 193 1.49 5.30 4.59
C ILE A 193 1.16 6.61 3.88
N LYS A 194 0.64 6.54 2.64
CA LYS A 194 0.24 7.73 1.89
C LYS A 194 -0.86 8.50 2.62
N VAL A 195 -1.90 7.80 3.08
CA VAL A 195 -3.00 8.40 3.85
C VAL A 195 -2.52 8.96 5.18
N GLU A 196 -1.62 8.25 5.87
CA GLU A 196 -1.03 8.71 7.13
C GLU A 196 -0.24 10.01 6.95
N LYS A 197 0.56 10.10 5.88
CA LYS A 197 1.28 11.33 5.53
C LYS A 197 0.35 12.48 5.17
N GLU A 198 -0.69 12.22 4.37
CA GLU A 198 -1.72 13.23 4.05
C GLU A 198 -2.43 13.72 5.33
N ASN A 199 -2.68 12.84 6.30
CA ASN A 199 -3.23 13.21 7.60
C ASN A 199 -2.25 14.03 8.45
N GLU A 200 -0.97 13.69 8.49
CA GLU A 200 0.05 14.47 9.20
C GLU A 200 0.17 15.89 8.64
N GLU A 201 0.21 16.02 7.31
CA GLU A 201 0.23 17.32 6.62
C GLU A 201 -1.03 18.14 6.95
N LEU A 202 -2.20 17.49 6.94
CA LEU A 202 -3.46 18.13 7.31
C LEU A 202 -3.47 18.59 8.77
N ILE A 203 -3.01 17.75 9.70
CA ILE A 203 -2.88 18.12 11.13
C ILE A 203 -1.94 19.32 11.27
N HIS A 204 -0.81 19.32 10.58
CA HIS A 204 0.15 20.43 10.61
C HIS A 204 -0.49 21.75 10.13
N ILE A 205 -1.20 21.73 8.99
CA ILE A 205 -1.92 22.90 8.45
C ILE A 205 -2.97 23.39 9.45
N LEU A 206 -3.76 22.48 10.04
CA LEU A 206 -4.78 22.82 11.01
C LEU A 206 -4.20 23.45 12.28
N CYS A 207 -3.09 22.91 12.81
CA CYS A 207 -2.41 23.49 13.96
C CYS A 207 -1.96 24.93 13.67
N HIS A 208 -1.31 25.16 12.53
CA HIS A 208 -0.89 26.50 12.11
C HIS A 208 -2.07 27.47 12.00
N ASP A 209 -3.15 27.06 11.35
CA ASP A 209 -4.31 27.92 11.09
C ASP A 209 -5.16 28.18 12.34
N LEU A 210 -5.08 27.33 13.37
CA LEU A 210 -5.69 27.56 14.68
C LEU A 210 -4.81 28.39 15.61
N VAL A 211 -3.49 28.21 15.57
CA VAL A 211 -2.55 28.99 16.39
C VAL A 211 -2.61 30.47 16.03
N ASN A 212 -2.76 30.82 14.76
CA ASN A 212 -2.82 32.21 14.32
C ASN A 212 -3.95 33.05 14.99
N PRO A 213 -5.24 32.68 14.90
CA PRO A 213 -6.30 33.43 15.56
C PRO A 213 -6.22 33.34 17.10
N LEU A 214 -5.76 32.21 17.66
CA LEU A 214 -5.62 32.07 19.12
C LEU A 214 -4.48 32.92 19.68
N GLY A 215 -3.34 33.00 18.99
CA GLY A 215 -2.22 33.86 19.35
C GLY A 215 -2.59 35.35 19.24
N GLN A 216 -3.42 35.73 18.26
CA GLN A 216 -3.97 37.09 18.21
C GLN A 216 -4.87 37.40 19.40
N VAL A 217 -5.72 36.44 19.79
CA VAL A 217 -6.57 36.58 20.98
C VAL A 217 -5.72 36.72 22.24
N GLU A 218 -4.69 35.88 22.40
CA GLU A 218 -3.75 35.92 23.52
C GLU A 218 -3.01 37.26 23.61
N SER A 219 -2.41 37.73 22.51
CA SER A 219 -1.71 39.02 22.48
C SER A 219 -2.62 40.21 22.82
N ILE A 220 -3.86 40.22 22.33
CA ILE A 220 -4.80 41.28 22.65
C ILE A 220 -5.22 41.20 24.13
N LEU A 221 -5.42 40.00 24.68
CA LEU A 221 -5.73 39.82 26.10
C LEU A 221 -4.58 40.31 26.99
N GLU A 222 -3.32 40.06 26.62
CA GLU A 222 -2.15 40.59 27.34
C GLU A 222 -2.14 42.13 27.35
N ILE A 223 -2.24 42.77 26.18
CA ILE A 223 -2.22 44.25 26.07
C ILE A 223 -3.40 44.89 26.80
N SER A 224 -4.58 44.26 26.76
CA SER A 224 -5.79 44.78 27.41
C SER A 224 -5.72 44.78 28.94
N THR A 225 -4.77 44.05 29.55
CA THR A 225 -4.51 44.16 30.99
C THR A 225 -3.83 45.47 31.39
N GLU A 226 -3.07 46.08 30.47
CA GLU A 226 -2.37 47.34 30.69
C GLU A 226 -3.21 48.55 30.24
N GLU A 227 -3.99 48.42 29.15
CA GLU A 227 -4.84 49.49 28.60
C GLU A 227 -6.30 49.04 28.39
N PRO A 228 -7.20 49.25 29.38
CA PRO A 228 -8.59 48.77 29.30
C PRO A 228 -9.43 49.42 28.20
N GLU A 229 -9.10 50.65 27.78
CA GLU A 229 -9.82 51.36 26.71
C GLU A 229 -9.51 50.77 25.33
N PHE A 230 -8.30 50.23 25.13
CA PHE A 230 -7.88 49.57 23.89
C PHE A 230 -8.74 48.33 23.59
N PHE A 231 -9.15 47.60 24.64
CA PHE A 231 -10.03 46.43 24.49
C PHE A 231 -11.33 46.76 23.75
N LEU A 232 -11.91 47.94 23.97
CA LEU A 232 -13.15 48.36 23.31
C LEU A 232 -12.95 48.59 21.80
N GLU A 233 -11.75 48.96 21.36
CA GLU A 233 -11.41 49.19 19.95
C GLU A 233 -11.16 47.88 19.20
N VAL A 234 -10.56 46.87 19.85
CA VAL A 234 -10.22 45.58 19.22
C VAL A 234 -11.21 44.45 19.47
N LYS A 235 -12.24 44.66 20.31
CA LYS A 235 -13.27 43.65 20.64
C LYS A 235 -13.91 42.98 19.42
N ASP A 236 -14.23 43.73 18.37
CA ASP A 236 -14.88 43.17 17.18
C ASP A 236 -13.92 42.30 16.35
N ASN A 237 -12.64 42.66 16.31
CA ASN A 237 -11.59 41.84 15.67
C ASN A 237 -11.31 40.55 16.46
N LEU A 238 -11.36 40.61 17.79
CA LEU A 238 -11.32 39.43 18.67
C LEU A 238 -12.50 38.49 18.38
N HIS A 239 -13.71 39.05 18.34
CA HIS A 239 -14.92 38.27 18.09
C HIS A 239 -14.88 37.61 16.69
N LEU A 240 -14.37 38.32 15.68
CA LEU A 240 -14.19 37.78 14.33
C LEU A 240 -13.15 36.64 14.31
N SER A 241 -12.01 36.81 14.99
CA SER A 241 -10.95 35.80 15.06
C SER A 241 -11.40 34.52 15.75
N VAL A 242 -12.12 34.63 16.87
CA VAL A 242 -12.72 33.48 17.57
C VAL A 242 -13.76 32.78 16.69
N LYS A 243 -14.62 33.54 16.00
CA LYS A 243 -15.63 32.97 15.09
C LYS A 243 -15.00 32.21 13.92
N ASN A 244 -13.89 32.72 13.38
CA ASN A 244 -13.15 32.05 12.32
C ASN A 244 -12.52 30.73 12.81
N GLY A 245 -11.88 30.74 13.99
CA GLY A 245 -11.35 29.52 14.61
C GLY A 245 -12.43 28.46 14.89
N LEU A 246 -13.59 28.87 15.43
CA LEU A 246 -14.72 27.97 15.67
C LEU A 246 -15.31 27.38 14.39
N ASN A 247 -15.38 28.17 13.30
CA ASN A 247 -15.81 27.67 12.00
C ASN A 247 -14.84 26.61 11.46
N LEU A 248 -13.53 26.84 11.57
CA LEU A 248 -12.51 25.88 11.15
C LEU A 248 -12.62 24.55 11.92
N ILE A 249 -12.75 24.60 13.24
CA ILE A 249 -12.98 23.42 14.10
C ILE A 249 -14.24 22.66 13.67
N ASN A 250 -15.32 23.36 13.33
CA ASN A 250 -16.56 22.74 12.87
C ASN A 250 -16.41 22.06 11.50
N GLU A 251 -15.65 22.64 10.56
CA GLU A 251 -15.38 22.01 9.27
C GLU A 251 -14.51 20.75 9.42
N VAL A 252 -13.47 20.80 10.26
CA VAL A 252 -12.64 19.62 10.60
C VAL A 252 -13.48 18.52 11.24
N ARG A 253 -14.39 18.88 12.17
CA ARG A 253 -15.29 17.93 12.82
C ARG A 253 -16.25 17.27 11.82
N LYS A 254 -16.73 17.99 10.80
CA LYS A 254 -17.56 17.42 9.73
C LYS A 254 -16.77 16.43 8.88
N LEU A 255 -15.53 16.75 8.52
CA LEU A 255 -14.64 15.85 7.76
C LEU A 255 -14.42 14.53 8.51
N HIS A 256 -14.02 14.59 9.79
CA HIS A 256 -13.83 13.39 10.60
C HIS A 256 -15.12 12.63 10.96
N SER A 257 -16.28 13.28 10.95
CA SER A 257 -17.56 12.59 11.22
C SER A 257 -18.03 11.68 10.08
N LYS A 258 -17.51 11.88 8.86
CA LYS A 258 -17.85 11.06 7.68
C LYS A 258 -17.01 9.78 7.59
N GLU A 259 -15.83 9.75 8.20
CA GLU A 259 -14.97 8.56 8.22
C GLU A 259 -15.11 7.82 9.56
N GLY A 260 -15.79 6.67 9.53
CA GLY A 260 -15.50 5.60 10.49
C GLY A 260 -16.24 5.59 11.83
N LYS A 261 -17.41 6.25 11.99
CA LYS A 261 -18.27 5.91 13.14
C LYS A 261 -19.24 4.78 12.79
N ASN A 262 -19.17 3.69 13.54
CA ASN A 262 -20.32 2.81 13.78
C ASN A 262 -21.40 3.67 14.45
N ILE A 263 -22.27 4.27 13.63
CA ILE A 263 -23.41 5.05 14.11
C ILE A 263 -24.32 4.07 14.86
N ASN A 264 -24.41 4.22 16.18
CA ASN A 264 -25.33 3.42 16.98
C ASN A 264 -26.75 3.90 16.69
N LEU A 265 -27.41 3.21 15.78
CA LEU A 265 -28.76 3.54 15.34
C LEU A 265 -29.78 2.96 16.31
N GLU A 266 -30.50 3.83 16.99
CA GLU A 266 -31.59 3.46 17.89
C GLU A 266 -32.95 3.86 17.31
N LYS A 267 -34.03 3.33 17.91
CA LYS A 267 -35.40 3.71 17.55
C LYS A 267 -35.74 5.02 18.26
N VAL A 268 -35.76 6.13 17.51
CA VAL A 268 -36.01 7.48 18.02
C VAL A 268 -37.43 7.92 17.69
N HIS A 269 -38.11 8.51 18.67
CA HIS A 269 -39.42 9.14 18.48
C HIS A 269 -39.25 10.49 17.77
N LEU A 270 -39.70 10.59 16.51
CA LEU A 270 -39.37 11.71 15.64
C LEU A 270 -39.94 13.04 16.14
N CYS A 271 -41.20 13.01 16.61
CA CYS A 271 -41.89 14.21 17.10
C CYS A 271 -41.25 14.76 18.38
N GLU A 272 -40.75 13.89 19.26
CA GLU A 272 -40.08 14.30 20.49
C GLU A 272 -38.75 14.99 20.18
N ALA A 273 -37.95 14.38 19.30
CA ALA A 273 -36.68 14.96 18.87
C ALA A 273 -36.86 16.31 18.16
N LEU A 274 -37.92 16.46 17.35
CA LEU A 274 -38.25 17.75 16.72
C LEU A 274 -38.67 18.80 17.75
N ASN A 275 -39.50 18.45 18.73
CA ASN A 275 -39.93 19.36 19.80
C ASN A 275 -38.77 19.78 20.70
N GLU A 276 -37.79 18.90 20.92
CA GLU A 276 -36.55 19.21 21.62
C GLU A 276 -35.76 20.30 20.86
N SER A 277 -35.56 20.14 19.55
CA SER A 277 -34.95 21.15 18.68
C SER A 277 -35.74 22.48 18.66
N ILE A 278 -37.07 22.41 18.63
CA ILE A 278 -37.93 23.61 18.70
C ILE A 278 -37.69 24.33 20.05
N THR A 279 -37.68 23.60 21.15
CA THR A 279 -37.48 24.20 22.47
C THR A 279 -36.09 24.85 22.60
N LEU A 280 -35.04 24.17 22.11
CA LEU A 280 -33.67 24.65 22.16
C LEU A 280 -33.44 25.96 21.40
N LEU A 281 -34.13 26.16 20.27
CA LEU A 281 -33.92 27.31 19.39
C LEU A 281 -34.97 28.42 19.55
N ARG A 282 -35.86 28.30 20.56
CA ARG A 282 -37.00 29.19 20.81
C ARG A 282 -36.69 30.68 20.71
N ASN A 283 -35.60 31.11 21.36
CA ASN A 283 -35.21 32.52 21.39
C ASN A 283 -34.97 33.12 19.99
N LYS A 284 -34.57 32.30 19.00
CA LYS A 284 -34.15 32.80 17.68
C LYS A 284 -35.30 33.27 16.79
N TRP A 285 -36.44 32.60 16.80
CA TRP A 285 -37.60 33.02 16.02
C TRP A 285 -38.53 33.95 16.80
N GLU A 286 -38.54 33.90 18.15
CA GLU A 286 -39.27 34.88 18.96
C GLU A 286 -38.71 36.30 18.73
N GLN A 287 -37.39 36.44 18.59
CA GLN A 287 -36.74 37.72 18.23
C GLN A 287 -37.16 38.25 16.85
N LYS A 288 -37.56 37.36 15.94
CA LYS A 288 -38.03 37.71 14.59
C LYS A 288 -39.56 37.70 14.46
N ASN A 289 -40.30 37.54 15.57
CA ASN A 289 -41.77 37.37 15.54
C ASN A 289 -42.28 36.24 14.62
N ILE A 290 -41.47 35.22 14.34
CA ILE A 290 -41.85 34.09 13.50
C ILE A 290 -42.63 33.07 14.34
N LYS A 291 -43.78 32.62 13.84
CA LYS A 291 -44.59 31.55 14.45
C LYS A 291 -44.21 30.19 13.88
N ILE A 292 -43.87 29.24 14.74
CA ILE A 292 -43.66 27.85 14.34
C ILE A 292 -44.98 27.08 14.50
N ASN A 293 -45.41 26.42 13.43
CA ASN A 293 -46.50 25.45 13.47
C ASN A 293 -45.91 24.04 13.29
N ASN A 294 -46.03 23.21 14.32
CA ASN A 294 -45.59 21.81 14.28
C ASN A 294 -46.81 20.88 14.23
N SER A 295 -47.00 20.21 13.10
CA SER A 295 -48.05 19.20 12.89
C SER A 295 -47.50 17.76 12.87
N CYS A 296 -46.35 17.54 13.51
CA CYS A 296 -45.70 16.23 13.53
C CYS A 296 -46.57 15.18 14.26
N ASN A 297 -46.74 14.02 13.62
CA ASN A 297 -47.53 12.91 14.17
C ASN A 297 -46.73 12.20 15.26
N GLU A 298 -47.35 12.02 16.43
CA GLU A 298 -46.74 11.38 17.59
C GLU A 298 -46.37 9.91 17.34
N ASN A 299 -46.97 9.20 16.39
CA ASN A 299 -46.67 7.76 16.20
C ASN A 299 -45.51 7.46 15.23
N ILE A 300 -44.66 8.42 14.89
CA ILE A 300 -43.56 8.24 13.92
C ILE A 300 -42.25 7.96 14.64
N PHE A 301 -41.65 6.81 14.32
CA PHE A 301 -40.33 6.41 14.79
C PHE A 301 -39.35 6.29 13.63
N VAL A 302 -38.12 6.75 13.84
CA VAL A 302 -37.02 6.62 12.87
C VAL A 302 -35.85 5.88 13.48
N LYS A 303 -35.08 5.21 12.64
CA LYS A 303 -33.83 4.58 13.04
C LYS A 303 -32.69 5.59 12.82
N ALA A 304 -32.19 6.19 13.89
CA ALA A 304 -31.20 7.27 13.84
C ALA A 304 -30.35 7.27 15.11
N GLU A 305 -29.21 7.96 15.09
CA GLU A 305 -28.53 8.38 16.32
C GLU A 305 -29.18 9.70 16.76
N LYS A 306 -29.77 9.70 17.96
CA LYS A 306 -30.63 10.80 18.44
C LYS A 306 -29.91 12.15 18.45
N THR A 307 -28.64 12.19 18.87
CA THR A 307 -27.86 13.43 18.98
C THR A 307 -27.63 14.10 17.63
N LEU A 308 -27.25 13.31 16.60
CA LEU A 308 -27.03 13.77 15.24
C LEU A 308 -28.34 14.18 14.56
N LEU A 309 -29.43 13.46 14.80
CA LEU A 309 -30.75 13.83 14.27
C LEU A 309 -31.16 15.23 14.75
N ILE A 310 -31.01 15.51 16.04
CA ILE A 310 -31.33 16.82 16.64
C ILE A 310 -30.35 17.89 16.14
N ASN A 311 -29.05 17.67 16.31
CA ASN A 311 -28.05 18.72 16.10
C ASN A 311 -27.70 18.98 14.63
N SER A 312 -27.71 17.95 13.79
CA SER A 312 -27.24 18.06 12.40
C SER A 312 -28.37 18.08 11.38
N VAL A 313 -29.57 17.60 11.72
CA VAL A 313 -30.73 17.65 10.82
C VAL A 313 -31.70 18.73 11.28
N PHE A 314 -32.37 18.56 12.41
CA PHE A 314 -33.44 19.47 12.83
C PHE A 314 -32.95 20.87 13.15
N ASN A 315 -31.88 21.01 13.94
CA ASN A 315 -31.33 22.33 14.25
C ASN A 315 -30.86 23.07 12.99
N ASN A 316 -30.33 22.35 11.99
CA ASN A 316 -29.92 22.97 10.73
C ASN A 316 -31.12 23.43 9.89
N ILE A 317 -32.17 22.59 9.78
CA ILE A 317 -33.40 22.94 9.07
C ILE A 317 -34.07 24.16 9.72
N LEU A 318 -34.22 24.16 11.05
CA LEU A 318 -34.84 25.25 11.79
C LEU A 318 -34.01 26.54 11.71
N ASN A 319 -32.69 26.48 11.88
CA ASN A 319 -31.84 27.67 11.73
C ASN A 319 -31.93 28.25 10.30
N ASN A 320 -31.95 27.40 9.27
CA ASN A 320 -32.15 27.86 7.90
C ASN A 320 -33.54 28.48 7.71
N ALA A 321 -34.59 27.86 8.24
CA ALA A 321 -35.94 28.41 8.18
C ALA A 321 -36.00 29.81 8.80
N VAL A 322 -35.41 30.03 9.97
CA VAL A 322 -35.34 31.37 10.60
C VAL A 322 -34.51 32.37 9.79
N LYS A 323 -33.37 31.91 9.25
CA LYS A 323 -32.46 32.75 8.47
C LYS A 323 -33.11 33.26 7.18
N PHE A 324 -33.85 32.40 6.49
CA PHE A 324 -34.44 32.69 5.17
C PHE A 324 -35.93 33.07 5.23
N SER A 325 -36.53 33.12 6.43
CA SER A 325 -37.84 33.73 6.61
C SER A 325 -37.68 35.25 6.62
N ASN A 326 -38.45 35.91 5.75
CA ASN A 326 -38.59 37.36 5.72
C ASN A 326 -39.35 37.82 6.97
N GLU A 327 -39.02 39.03 7.45
CA GLU A 327 -39.68 39.67 8.60
C GLU A 327 -41.18 39.89 8.39
#